data_AF-A0A520QNG3-F1
#
_entry.id   AF-A0A520QNG3-F1
#
_cell.length_a   1.000
_cell.length_b   1.000
_cell.length_c   1.000
_cell.angle_alpha   90.00
_cell.angle_beta   90.00
_cell.angle_gamma   90.00
#
_symmetry.space_group_name_H-M   'P 1'
#
loop_
_entity.id
_entity.type
_entity.pdbx_description
1 polymer ?
#
loop_
_entity_poly.entity_id
_entity_poly.type
_entity_poly.pdbx_seq_one_letter_code
_entity_poly.pdbx_strand_id
1 'polypeptide(L)'
;MSDTSDAVEDLALGAFRLVKEKLGFELDFTAETLPVLDQYLIDLRDEDGGTPDEKVVALVAPCCGAYFGEVLRRTLPDLRWHTPKDDYQRWRLEGERVFISLNPIGAVLEALYGKALADWAAHLALLPGDRDAVTRSLEATGPVREEDFHRLAIRHEVTEQALDVLAGLRAGSEGPLDLSPEVYASLLDDKRPSVDA
;
A
#
# COMPACT_ATOMS: atom_id res chain seq x y z
N MET A 1 3.86 -2.64 21.67
CA MET A 1 4.97 -1.95 20.98
C MET A 1 4.99 -2.54 19.59
N SER A 2 4.54 -1.80 18.59
CA SER A 2 4.46 -2.29 17.21
C SER A 2 5.89 -2.47 16.70
N ASP A 3 6.26 -3.71 16.39
CA ASP A 3 7.59 -4.13 15.93
C ASP A 3 7.75 -3.70 14.47
N THR A 4 7.87 -2.39 14.23
CA THR A 4 8.17 -1.85 12.90
C THR A 4 9.62 -2.20 12.59
N SER A 5 9.87 -2.89 11.48
CA SER A 5 11.23 -3.28 11.11
C SER A 5 12.10 -2.05 10.90
N ASP A 6 13.32 -2.05 11.44
CA ASP A 6 14.34 -1.02 11.21
C ASP A 6 14.48 -0.68 9.70
N ALA A 7 14.33 -1.67 8.83
CA ALA A 7 14.39 -1.50 7.39
C ALA A 7 13.26 -0.60 6.83
N VAL A 8 12.05 -0.69 7.38
CA VAL A 8 10.93 0.18 6.99
C VAL A 8 11.23 1.62 7.41
N GLU A 9 11.72 1.82 8.64
CA GLU A 9 12.03 3.16 9.13
C GLU A 9 13.15 3.83 8.30
N ASP A 10 14.23 3.09 8.02
CA ASP A 10 15.35 3.57 7.20
C ASP A 10 14.91 3.94 5.78
N LEU A 11 14.10 3.10 5.14
CA LEU A 11 13.57 3.37 3.80
C LEU A 11 12.59 4.55 3.81
N ALA A 12 11.70 4.62 4.80
CA ALA A 12 10.77 5.73 4.93
C ALA A 12 11.52 7.06 5.07
N LEU A 13 12.59 7.12 5.88
CA LEU A 13 13.49 8.28 5.98
C LEU A 13 14.15 8.64 4.65
N GLY A 14 14.41 7.65 3.79
CA GLY A 14 14.83 7.86 2.41
C GLY A 14 13.84 8.69 1.60
N ALA A 15 12.53 8.43 1.74
CA ALA A 15 11.49 9.21 1.05
C ALA A 15 11.50 10.69 1.45
N PHE A 16 11.68 11.00 2.73
CA PHE A 16 11.81 12.40 3.19
C PHE A 16 12.94 13.13 2.47
N ARG A 17 14.10 12.47 2.34
CA ARG A 17 15.29 13.06 1.69
C ARG A 17 15.02 13.31 0.20
N LEU A 18 14.49 12.30 -0.49
CA LEU A 18 14.18 12.35 -1.91
C LEU A 18 13.17 13.47 -2.24
N VAL A 19 12.06 13.52 -1.51
CA VAL A 19 11.01 14.54 -1.72
C VAL A 19 11.51 15.93 -1.33
N LYS A 20 12.22 16.07 -0.21
CA LYS A 20 12.77 17.37 0.21
C LYS A 20 13.80 17.91 -0.78
N GLU A 21 14.65 17.05 -1.34
CA GLU A 21 15.65 17.45 -2.33
C GLU A 21 15.01 17.90 -3.65
N LYS A 22 13.99 17.18 -4.13
CA LYS A 22 13.35 17.48 -5.41
C LYS A 22 12.32 18.62 -5.33
N LEU A 23 11.48 18.62 -4.31
CA LEU A 23 10.31 19.52 -4.19
C LEU A 23 10.46 20.58 -3.09
N GLY A 24 11.46 20.48 -2.21
CA GLY A 24 11.64 21.42 -1.10
C GLY A 24 10.60 21.29 0.01
N PHE A 25 9.78 20.24 -0.01
CA PHE A 25 8.70 19.99 0.96
C PHE A 25 9.10 18.91 1.96
N GLU A 26 8.63 19.03 3.21
CA GLU A 26 8.84 18.03 4.26
C GLU A 26 7.59 17.17 4.43
N LEU A 27 7.74 15.87 4.19
CA LEU A 27 6.72 14.88 4.55
C LEU A 27 6.59 14.80 6.09
N ASP A 28 5.48 14.28 6.61
CA ASP A 28 5.25 14.23 8.07
C ASP A 28 4.52 12.97 8.58
N PHE A 29 4.43 11.94 7.73
CA PHE A 29 3.65 10.71 7.96
C PHE A 29 2.12 10.91 8.13
N THR A 30 1.57 12.06 7.75
CA THR A 30 0.11 12.27 7.70
C THR A 30 -0.43 12.07 6.28
N ALA A 31 -1.72 11.78 6.17
CA ALA A 31 -2.41 11.68 4.88
C ALA A 31 -2.34 12.99 4.07
N GLU A 32 -2.25 14.15 4.76
CA GLU A 32 -2.18 15.49 4.14
C GLU A 32 -0.94 15.71 3.28
N THR A 33 0.11 14.91 3.47
CA THR A 33 1.36 15.01 2.68
C THR A 33 1.43 13.99 1.53
N LEU A 34 0.44 13.09 1.41
CA LEU A 34 0.34 12.17 0.28
C LEU A 34 0.20 12.87 -1.09
N PRO A 35 -0.54 13.98 -1.24
CA PRO A 35 -0.59 14.72 -2.51
C PRO A 35 0.78 15.25 -2.96
N VAL A 36 1.68 15.57 -2.02
CA VAL A 36 3.06 15.98 -2.33
C VAL A 36 3.88 14.80 -2.84
N LEU A 37 3.72 13.63 -2.21
CA LEU A 37 4.35 12.41 -2.67
C LEU A 37 3.80 11.99 -4.05
N ASP A 38 2.49 12.12 -4.28
CA ASP A 38 1.88 11.87 -5.59
C ASP A 38 2.48 12.77 -6.67
N GLN A 39 2.63 14.07 -6.39
CA GLN A 39 3.27 14.99 -7.33
C GLN A 39 4.72 14.59 -7.62
N TYR A 40 5.48 14.19 -6.61
CA TYR A 40 6.85 13.71 -6.79
C TYR A 40 6.91 12.49 -7.73
N LEU A 41 6.01 11.52 -7.56
CA LEU A 41 5.96 10.33 -8.41
C LEU A 41 5.48 10.62 -9.83
N ILE A 42 4.55 11.58 -9.99
CA ILE A 42 4.09 12.09 -11.29
C ILE A 42 5.25 12.74 -12.04
N ASP A 43 6.01 13.62 -11.39
CA ASP A 43 7.16 14.29 -12.00
C ASP A 43 8.18 13.27 -12.50
N LEU A 44 8.47 12.24 -11.70
CA LEU A 44 9.38 11.15 -12.09
C LEU A 44 8.86 10.28 -13.23
N ARG A 45 7.55 10.04 -13.28
CA ARG A 45 6.92 9.29 -14.38
C ARG A 45 7.02 10.06 -15.68
N ASP A 46 6.73 11.36 -15.63
CA ASP A 46 6.61 12.22 -16.81
C ASP A 46 7.99 12.69 -17.32
N GLU A 47 9.07 12.44 -16.57
CA GLU A 47 10.45 12.57 -17.02
C GLU A 47 10.77 11.63 -18.21
N ASP A 48 11.68 12.07 -19.08
CA ASP A 48 12.29 11.29 -20.18
C ASP A 48 11.34 10.44 -21.05
N GLY A 49 10.12 10.94 -21.30
CA GLY A 49 9.19 10.34 -22.27
C GLY A 49 8.22 9.31 -21.68
N GLY A 50 8.00 9.33 -20.37
CA GLY A 50 6.89 8.58 -19.73
C GLY A 50 7.27 7.17 -19.25
N THR A 51 8.56 6.84 -19.20
CA THR A 51 9.06 5.59 -18.62
C THR A 51 10.20 5.92 -17.66
N PRO A 52 10.01 5.73 -16.34
CA PRO A 52 11.05 6.07 -15.37
C PRO A 52 12.32 5.21 -15.55
N ASP A 53 13.48 5.78 -15.27
CA ASP A 53 14.76 5.04 -15.24
C ASP A 53 14.70 3.94 -14.15
N GLU A 54 14.98 2.69 -14.53
CA GLU A 54 14.95 1.52 -13.64
C GLU A 54 15.80 1.69 -12.36
N LYS A 55 16.92 2.41 -12.44
CA LYS A 55 17.76 2.71 -11.26
C LYS A 55 17.07 3.68 -10.31
N VAL A 56 16.32 4.64 -10.86
CA VAL A 56 15.49 5.56 -10.07
C VAL A 56 14.36 4.76 -9.43
N VAL A 57 13.67 3.91 -10.19
CA VAL A 57 12.60 3.05 -9.67
C VAL A 57 13.10 2.16 -8.52
N ALA A 58 14.25 1.51 -8.69
CA ALA A 58 14.83 0.62 -7.68
C ALA A 58 15.16 1.32 -6.34
N LEU A 59 15.36 2.64 -6.35
CA LEU A 59 15.57 3.45 -5.15
C LEU A 59 14.27 4.06 -4.62
N VAL A 60 13.47 4.64 -5.50
CA VAL A 60 12.27 5.42 -5.14
C VAL A 60 11.15 4.53 -4.64
N ALA A 61 10.90 3.39 -5.31
CA ALA A 61 9.81 2.50 -4.95
C ALA A 61 9.88 1.97 -3.50
N PRO A 62 11.00 1.39 -3.03
CA PRO A 62 11.09 0.91 -1.65
C PRO A 62 11.02 2.06 -0.63
N CYS A 63 11.67 3.20 -0.89
CA CYS A 63 11.64 4.36 0.01
C CYS A 63 10.22 4.92 0.16
N CYS A 64 9.60 5.28 -0.96
CA CYS A 64 8.26 5.88 -0.96
C CYS A 64 7.19 4.87 -0.54
N GLY A 65 7.37 3.58 -0.87
CA GLY A 65 6.47 2.51 -0.44
C GLY A 65 6.51 2.29 1.06
N ALA A 66 7.71 2.26 1.66
CA ALA A 66 7.86 2.20 3.12
C ALA A 66 7.21 3.42 3.80
N TYR A 67 7.44 4.62 3.26
CA TYR A 67 6.78 5.83 3.76
C TYR A 67 5.24 5.74 3.66
N PHE A 68 4.70 5.38 2.49
CA PHE A 68 3.26 5.26 2.28
C PHE A 68 2.64 4.21 3.21
N GLY A 69 3.30 3.07 3.37
CA GLY A 69 2.84 2.04 4.30
C GLY A 69 2.88 2.52 5.76
N GLU A 70 3.85 3.33 6.15
CA GLU A 70 3.86 3.99 7.47
C GLU A 70 2.73 5.01 7.62
N VAL A 71 2.39 5.79 6.59
CA VAL A 71 1.21 6.68 6.62
C VAL A 71 -0.04 5.85 6.89
N LEU A 72 -0.26 4.77 6.12
CA LEU A 72 -1.41 3.87 6.32
C LEU A 72 -1.41 3.30 7.74
N ARG A 73 -0.30 2.73 8.21
CA ARG A 73 -0.20 2.10 9.53
C ARG A 73 -0.42 3.08 10.70
N ARG A 74 0.00 4.34 10.54
CA ARG A 74 -0.11 5.37 11.58
C ARG A 74 -1.46 6.06 11.63
N THR A 75 -2.14 6.16 10.48
CA THR A 75 -3.40 6.90 10.35
C THR A 75 -4.62 6.00 10.34
N LEU A 76 -4.48 4.74 9.93
CA LEU A 76 -5.55 3.76 9.86
C LEU A 76 -5.43 2.74 11.01
N PRO A 77 -6.56 2.22 11.52
CA PRO A 77 -6.55 1.34 12.66
C PRO A 77 -5.98 -0.04 12.32
N ASP A 78 -5.27 -0.62 13.29
CA ASP A 78 -5.04 -2.07 13.39
C ASP A 78 -4.36 -2.70 12.16
N LEU A 79 -3.35 -2.02 11.61
CA LEU A 79 -2.47 -2.54 10.56
C LEU A 79 -1.09 -2.89 11.13
N ARG A 80 -0.49 -3.98 10.63
CA ARG A 80 0.89 -4.38 10.92
C ARG A 80 1.68 -4.64 9.65
N TRP A 81 2.99 -4.49 9.74
CA TRP A 81 3.90 -4.87 8.67
C TRP A 81 4.19 -6.37 8.68
N HIS A 82 4.25 -6.96 7.49
CA HIS A 82 4.94 -8.22 7.21
C HIS A 82 6.09 -7.93 6.25
N THR A 83 7.33 -8.05 6.75
CA THR A 83 8.56 -7.65 6.03
C THR A 83 9.55 -8.81 5.97
N PRO A 84 9.29 -9.82 5.12
CA PRO A 84 10.25 -10.88 4.90
C PRO A 84 11.55 -10.27 4.37
N LYS A 85 12.67 -10.79 4.87
CA LYS A 85 13.99 -10.25 4.58
C LYS A 85 14.28 -10.37 3.08
N ASP A 86 14.82 -9.30 2.50
CA ASP A 86 15.31 -9.23 1.12
C ASP A 86 14.26 -9.53 0.02
N ASP A 87 12.95 -9.43 0.31
CA ASP A 87 11.87 -9.66 -0.67
C ASP A 87 10.77 -8.58 -0.59
N TYR A 88 10.99 -7.46 -1.27
CA TYR A 88 10.02 -6.35 -1.32
C TYR A 88 8.69 -6.71 -1.99
N GLN A 89 8.63 -7.74 -2.84
CA GLN A 89 7.38 -8.16 -3.47
C GLN A 89 6.43 -8.84 -2.49
N ARG A 90 6.97 -9.37 -1.38
CA ARG A 90 6.20 -9.96 -0.28
C ARG A 90 5.96 -8.99 0.89
N TRP A 91 6.61 -7.83 0.89
CA TRP A 91 6.31 -6.79 1.87
C TRP A 91 4.86 -6.37 1.76
N ARG A 92 4.16 -6.30 2.89
CA ARG A 92 2.75 -5.95 2.90
C ARG A 92 2.32 -5.43 4.26
N LEU A 93 1.22 -4.69 4.23
CA LEU A 93 0.42 -4.44 5.43
C LEU A 93 -0.61 -5.56 5.57
N GLU A 94 -0.89 -5.93 6.81
CA GLU A 94 -1.89 -6.92 7.19
C GLU A 94 -2.80 -6.32 8.27
N GLY A 95 -4.11 -6.52 8.16
CA GLY A 95 -5.05 -6.14 9.21
C GLY A 95 -5.00 -7.08 10.41
N GLU A 96 -5.08 -6.52 11.61
CA GLU A 96 -5.11 -7.24 12.90
C GLU A 96 -6.53 -7.58 13.36
N ARG A 97 -7.56 -6.87 12.87
CA ARG A 97 -8.97 -7.08 13.27
C ARG A 97 -9.89 -7.50 12.13
N VAL A 98 -9.49 -7.17 10.90
CA VAL A 98 -10.17 -7.57 9.68
C VAL A 98 -9.13 -8.11 8.71
N PHE A 99 -9.54 -9.03 7.83
CA PHE A 99 -8.64 -9.51 6.79
C PHE A 99 -8.56 -8.47 5.68
N ILE A 100 -7.42 -7.80 5.59
CA ILE A 100 -7.07 -6.86 4.52
C ILE A 100 -5.56 -6.90 4.34
N SER A 101 -5.10 -6.86 3.10
CA SER A 101 -3.68 -6.73 2.82
C SER A 101 -3.42 -5.97 1.53
N LEU A 102 -2.29 -5.27 1.47
CA LEU A 102 -1.74 -4.67 0.26
C LEU A 102 -0.24 -4.52 0.39
N ASN A 103 0.46 -4.43 -0.74
CA ASN A 103 1.88 -4.07 -0.81
C ASN A 103 2.04 -2.57 -1.12
N PRO A 104 2.51 -1.74 -0.16
CA PRO A 104 2.73 -0.31 -0.39
C PRO A 104 3.81 0.01 -1.43
N ILE A 105 4.85 -0.82 -1.57
CA ILE A 105 5.88 -0.68 -2.61
C ILE A 105 5.25 -0.95 -3.98
N GLY A 106 4.38 -1.96 -4.08
CA GLY A 106 3.58 -2.22 -5.26
C GLY A 106 2.73 -1.02 -5.68
N ALA A 107 2.06 -0.37 -4.73
CA ALA A 107 1.25 0.81 -5.01
C ALA A 107 2.07 1.98 -5.60
N VAL A 108 3.28 2.19 -5.09
CA VAL A 108 4.20 3.20 -5.62
C VAL A 108 4.69 2.83 -7.02
N LEU A 109 5.00 1.56 -7.27
CA LEU A 109 5.38 1.11 -8.61
C LEU A 109 4.26 1.36 -9.62
N GLU A 110 3.01 1.06 -9.27
CA GLU A 110 1.87 1.34 -10.14
C GLU A 110 1.70 2.85 -10.41
N ALA A 111 2.01 3.70 -9.42
CA ALA A 111 2.03 5.16 -9.61
C ALA A 111 3.16 5.62 -10.56
N LEU A 112 4.38 5.09 -10.38
CA LEU A 112 5.54 5.39 -11.23
C LEU A 112 5.34 4.92 -12.67
N TYR A 113 4.69 3.77 -12.88
CA TYR A 113 4.43 3.23 -14.22
C TYR A 113 3.09 3.66 -14.82
N GLY A 114 2.21 4.28 -14.03
CA GLY A 114 0.86 4.65 -14.45
C GLY A 114 -0.01 3.46 -14.90
N LYS A 115 0.24 2.26 -14.36
CA LYS A 115 -0.51 1.04 -14.72
C LYS A 115 -0.45 0.00 -13.60
N ALA A 116 -1.42 -0.93 -13.60
CA ALA A 116 -1.43 -2.06 -12.67
C ALA A 116 -0.29 -3.07 -12.93
N LEU A 117 0.23 -3.67 -11.86
CA LEU A 117 1.33 -4.65 -11.91
C LEU A 117 0.94 -5.95 -11.20
N ALA A 118 0.86 -7.05 -11.96
CA ALA A 118 0.27 -8.31 -11.50
C ALA A 118 0.97 -8.96 -10.28
N ASP A 119 2.29 -8.82 -10.16
CA ASP A 119 3.09 -9.60 -9.19
C ASP A 119 3.37 -8.86 -7.88
N TRP A 120 2.89 -7.63 -7.75
CA TRP A 120 3.20 -6.78 -6.61
C TRP A 120 2.14 -6.79 -5.52
N ALA A 121 0.94 -7.34 -5.76
CA ALA A 121 -0.18 -7.29 -4.82
C ALA A 121 -0.45 -5.86 -4.26
N ALA A 122 -0.37 -4.87 -5.15
CA ALA A 122 -0.58 -3.45 -4.82
C ALA A 122 -2.04 -3.10 -4.49
N HIS A 123 -2.98 -3.95 -4.90
CA HIS A 123 -4.41 -3.79 -4.68
C HIS A 123 -4.85 -4.49 -3.38
N LEU A 124 -5.99 -4.07 -2.83
CA LEU A 124 -6.55 -4.67 -1.61
C LEU A 124 -6.87 -6.16 -1.81
N ALA A 125 -6.20 -7.02 -1.06
CA ALA A 125 -6.56 -8.41 -0.87
C ALA A 125 -7.61 -8.52 0.24
N LEU A 126 -8.77 -9.05 -0.10
CA LEU A 126 -9.91 -9.25 0.79
C LEU A 126 -10.36 -10.71 0.77
N LEU A 127 -10.98 -11.17 1.86
CA LEU A 127 -11.67 -12.45 1.88
C LEU A 127 -12.80 -12.47 0.83
N PRO A 128 -13.04 -13.59 0.14
CA PRO A 128 -14.08 -13.66 -0.89
C PRO A 128 -15.46 -13.19 -0.42
N GLY A 129 -15.84 -13.50 0.83
CA GLY A 129 -17.14 -13.12 1.40
C GLY A 129 -17.31 -11.63 1.68
N ASP A 130 -16.22 -10.86 1.74
CA ASP A 130 -16.26 -9.43 2.08
C ASP A 130 -16.23 -8.53 0.83
N ARG A 131 -15.77 -9.06 -0.31
CA ARG A 131 -15.51 -8.29 -1.54
C ARG A 131 -16.72 -7.52 -2.03
N ASP A 132 -17.88 -8.16 -2.05
CA ASP A 132 -19.11 -7.54 -2.56
C ASP A 132 -19.55 -6.34 -1.73
N ALA A 133 -19.38 -6.41 -0.41
CA ALA A 133 -19.74 -5.31 0.49
C ALA A 133 -18.80 -4.11 0.31
N VAL A 134 -17.50 -4.36 0.23
CA VAL A 134 -16.50 -3.32 -0.02
C VAL A 134 -16.69 -2.69 -1.40
N THR A 135 -16.88 -3.51 -2.43
CA THR A 135 -17.10 -3.04 -3.81
C THR A 135 -18.33 -2.13 -3.91
N ARG A 136 -19.47 -2.54 -3.35
CA ARG A 136 -20.69 -1.70 -3.32
C ARG A 136 -20.48 -0.38 -2.59
N SER A 137 -19.69 -0.38 -1.52
CA SER A 137 -19.36 0.84 -0.78
C SER A 137 -18.55 1.80 -1.66
N LEU A 138 -17.49 1.30 -2.30
CA LEU A 138 -16.63 2.10 -3.18
C LEU A 138 -17.39 2.64 -4.40
N GLU A 139 -18.26 1.83 -5.01
CA GLU A 139 -19.09 2.26 -6.15
C GLU A 139 -20.04 3.41 -5.79
N ALA A 140 -20.46 3.52 -4.53
CA ALA A 140 -21.34 4.61 -4.07
C ALA A 140 -20.63 5.97 -4.07
N THR A 141 -19.29 6.00 -4.02
CA THR A 141 -18.48 7.23 -4.09
C THR A 141 -18.39 7.79 -5.51
N GLY A 142 -18.72 6.97 -6.53
CA GLY A 142 -18.67 7.34 -7.94
C GLY A 142 -17.35 6.98 -8.62
N PRO A 143 -17.22 7.23 -9.94
CA PRO A 143 -16.05 6.84 -10.70
C PRO A 143 -14.82 7.71 -10.37
N VAL A 144 -13.67 7.06 -10.26
CA VAL A 144 -12.36 7.72 -10.16
C VAL A 144 -11.87 8.04 -11.57
N ARG A 145 -11.22 9.19 -11.73
CA ARG A 145 -10.61 9.57 -13.02
C ARG A 145 -9.40 8.69 -13.30
N GLU A 146 -9.12 8.44 -14.57
CA GLU A 146 -8.01 7.58 -14.97
C GLU A 146 -6.67 8.11 -14.44
N GLU A 147 -6.47 9.44 -14.47
CA GLU A 147 -5.27 10.09 -13.94
C GLU A 147 -5.11 10.01 -12.42
N ASP A 148 -6.20 9.70 -11.70
CA ASP A 148 -6.22 9.66 -10.23
C ASP A 148 -6.16 8.22 -9.69
N PHE A 149 -6.36 7.22 -10.56
CA PHE A 149 -6.51 5.82 -10.16
C PHE A 149 -5.30 5.25 -9.40
N HIS A 150 -4.10 5.70 -9.74
CA HIS A 150 -2.86 5.22 -9.10
C HIS A 150 -2.34 6.12 -7.98
N ARG A 151 -3.01 7.24 -7.68
CA ARG A 151 -2.58 8.17 -6.62
C ARG A 151 -2.65 7.52 -5.24
N LEU A 152 -1.61 7.72 -4.45
CA LEU A 152 -1.49 7.21 -3.10
C LEU A 152 -2.49 7.85 -2.15
N ALA A 153 -2.82 9.14 -2.34
CA ALA A 153 -3.88 9.79 -1.59
C ALA A 153 -5.24 9.08 -1.78
N ILE A 154 -5.59 8.76 -3.03
CA ILE A 154 -6.83 8.02 -3.34
C ILE A 154 -6.78 6.60 -2.78
N ARG A 155 -5.63 5.93 -2.85
CA ARG A 155 -5.48 4.59 -2.24
C ARG A 155 -5.62 4.62 -0.73
N HIS A 156 -5.18 5.67 -0.06
CA HIS A 156 -5.38 5.86 1.37
C HIS A 156 -6.89 5.93 1.68
N GLU A 157 -7.63 6.80 1.00
CA GLU A 157 -9.09 6.92 1.16
C GLU A 157 -9.83 5.60 0.89
N VAL A 158 -9.45 4.89 -0.19
CA VAL A 158 -10.03 3.58 -0.53
C VAL A 158 -9.74 2.53 0.56
N THR A 159 -8.55 2.57 1.15
CA THR A 159 -8.16 1.65 2.22
C THR A 159 -8.91 1.95 3.51
N GLU A 160 -9.07 3.23 3.85
CA GLU A 160 -9.88 3.70 4.98
C GLU A 160 -11.33 3.24 4.85
N GLN A 161 -11.96 3.54 3.71
CA GLN A 161 -13.35 3.14 3.44
C GLN A 161 -13.53 1.62 3.48
N ALA A 162 -12.56 0.85 2.96
CA ALA A 162 -12.60 -0.61 3.03
C ALA A 162 -12.52 -1.11 4.48
N LEU A 163 -11.61 -0.55 5.30
CA LEU A 163 -11.48 -0.89 6.72
C LEU A 163 -12.78 -0.62 7.48
N ASP A 164 -13.42 0.52 7.26
CA ASP A 164 -14.69 0.88 7.91
C ASP A 164 -15.80 -0.12 7.59
N VAL A 165 -15.93 -0.49 6.31
CA VAL A 165 -16.92 -1.49 5.87
C VAL A 165 -16.66 -2.83 6.55
N LEU A 166 -15.41 -3.30 6.53
CA LEU A 166 -15.03 -4.58 7.12
C LEU A 166 -15.26 -4.59 8.64
N ALA A 167 -14.92 -3.50 9.33
CA ALA A 167 -15.14 -3.35 10.76
C ALA A 167 -16.64 -3.43 11.09
N GLY A 168 -17.49 -2.78 10.29
CA GLY A 168 -18.95 -2.86 10.42
C GLY A 168 -19.49 -4.28 10.26
N LEU A 169 -18.97 -5.05 9.29
CA LEU A 169 -19.34 -6.45 9.10
C LEU A 169 -18.93 -7.33 10.29
N ARG A 170 -17.76 -7.07 10.89
CA ARG A 170 -17.27 -7.85 12.04
C ARG A 170 -17.99 -7.51 13.34
N ALA A 171 -18.45 -6.27 13.53
CA ALA A 171 -19.24 -5.91 14.70
C ALA A 171 -20.52 -6.75 14.87
N GLY A 172 -21.06 -7.31 13.78
CA GLY A 172 -22.22 -8.20 13.78
C GLY A 172 -21.91 -9.71 13.68
N SER A 173 -20.64 -10.11 13.70
CA SER A 173 -20.23 -11.51 13.50
C SER A 173 -19.96 -12.21 14.85
N GLU A 174 -20.22 -13.53 14.93
CA GLU A 174 -19.86 -14.32 16.12
C GLU A 174 -18.40 -14.81 16.04
N GLY A 175 -17.59 -14.40 17.02
CA GLY A 175 -16.25 -14.91 17.26
C GLY A 175 -15.11 -14.13 16.58
N PRO A 176 -13.90 -14.14 17.18
CA PRO A 176 -12.73 -13.49 16.58
C PRO A 176 -12.27 -14.28 15.33
N LEU A 177 -11.83 -13.55 14.31
CA LEU A 177 -11.08 -14.15 13.21
C LEU A 177 -9.65 -14.45 13.67
N ASP A 178 -9.13 -15.62 13.33
CA ASP A 178 -7.68 -15.84 13.37
C ASP A 178 -7.04 -15.07 12.22
N LEU A 179 -6.30 -14.02 12.58
CA LEU A 179 -5.60 -13.12 11.67
C LEU A 179 -4.10 -13.15 11.93
N SER A 180 -3.58 -14.29 12.38
CA SER A 180 -2.15 -14.53 12.56
C SER A 180 -1.36 -14.40 11.25
N PRO A 181 -0.07 -14.07 11.31
CA PRO A 181 0.80 -14.03 10.13
C PRO A 181 0.79 -15.33 9.30
N GLU A 182 0.64 -16.48 9.96
CA GLU A 182 0.55 -17.79 9.32
C GLU A 182 -0.72 -17.94 8.46
N VAL A 183 -1.86 -17.44 8.94
CA VAL A 183 -3.11 -17.43 8.16
C VAL A 183 -2.97 -16.52 6.94
N TYR A 184 -2.36 -15.34 7.10
CA TYR A 184 -2.09 -14.46 5.96
C TYR A 184 -1.17 -15.13 4.94
N ALA A 185 -0.08 -15.74 5.37
CA ALA A 185 0.84 -16.46 4.49
C ALA A 185 0.12 -17.58 3.73
N SER A 186 -0.68 -18.42 4.39
CA SER A 186 -1.45 -19.47 3.73
C SER A 186 -2.45 -18.93 2.70
N LEU A 187 -3.12 -17.81 2.99
CA LEU A 187 -4.13 -17.26 2.08
C LEU A 187 -3.55 -16.48 0.90
N LEU A 188 -2.36 -15.90 1.06
CA LEU A 188 -1.73 -15.00 0.08
C LEU A 188 -0.58 -15.63 -0.70
N ASP A 189 0.24 -16.46 -0.05
CA ASP A 189 1.48 -16.98 -0.63
C ASP A 189 1.25 -18.29 -1.40
N ASP A 190 0.32 -19.15 -0.98
CA ASP A 190 -0.02 -20.43 -1.66
C ASP A 190 -0.63 -20.25 -3.06
N LYS A 191 -1.00 -19.01 -3.44
CA LYS A 191 -1.60 -18.69 -4.74
C LYS A 191 -0.61 -18.19 -5.80
N ARG A 192 0.67 -17.98 -5.46
CA ARG A 192 1.69 -17.60 -6.44
C ARG A 192 2.42 -18.85 -6.93
N PRO A 193 2.60 -19.06 -8.25
CA PRO A 193 3.43 -20.17 -8.72
C PRO A 193 4.81 -20.06 -8.10
N SER A 194 5.37 -21.18 -7.62
CA SER A 194 6.75 -21.19 -7.16
C SER A 194 7.62 -20.76 -8.34
N VAL A 195 8.37 -19.68 -8.15
CA VAL A 195 9.54 -19.42 -8.98
C VAL A 195 10.64 -20.31 -8.42
N ASP A 196 10.53 -21.60 -8.71
CA ASP A 196 11.67 -22.50 -8.60
C ASP A 196 12.59 -22.21 -9.79
N ALA A 197 13.82 -21.81 -9.45
CA ALA A 197 14.93 -21.54 -10.37
C ALA A 197 15.43 -22.82 -11.08
#